data_AF-A0A1C7PB74-F1
#
_entry.id   AF-A0A1C7PB74-F1
#
_cell.length_a   1.000
_cell.length_b   1.000
_cell.length_c   1.000
_cell.angle_alpha   90.00
_cell.angle_beta   90.00
_cell.angle_gamma   90.00
#
_symmetry.space_group_name_H-M   'P 1'
#
loop_
_entity.id
_entity.type
_entity.pdbx_description
1 polymer ?
#
loop_
_entity_poly.entity_id
_entity_poly.type
_entity_poly.pdbx_seq_one_letter_code
_entity_poly.pdbx_strand_id
1 'polypeptide(L)' 'MFRRISQYITEIKSELKKCSWPWESDPKVRGFRKYRELSGSTIVVLIAMVLLGAYVSLFDLILAAIVNGTITGLS' A
#
# COMPACT_ATOMS: atom_id res chain seq x y z
N MET A 1 -32.87 -6.44 -16.61
CA MET A 1 -31.42 -6.29 -16.33
C MET A 1 -31.13 -5.97 -14.86
N PHE A 2 -31.74 -4.92 -14.28
CA PHE A 2 -31.54 -4.51 -12.87
C PHE A 2 -31.70 -5.63 -11.82
N ARG A 3 -32.68 -6.52 -11.99
CA ARG A 3 -32.94 -7.63 -11.05
C ARG A 3 -31.77 -8.63 -10.95
N ARG A 4 -31.10 -8.93 -12.07
CA ARG A 4 -29.93 -9.84 -12.08
C ARG A 4 -28.71 -9.20 -11.43
N ILE A 5 -28.49 -7.91 -11.66
CA ILE A 5 -27.41 -7.14 -11.01
C ILE A 5 -27.62 -7.08 -9.50
N SER A 6 -28.86 -6.85 -9.05
CA SER A 6 -29.19 -6.84 -7.63
C SER A 6 -28.97 -8.20 -6.96
N GLN A 7 -29.34 -9.30 -7.62
CA GLN A 7 -29.07 -10.66 -7.13
C GLN A 7 -27.56 -10.93 -7.02
N TYR A 8 -26.79 -10.57 -8.05
CA TYR A 8 -25.34 -10.74 -8.07
C TYR A 8 -24.62 -9.93 -6.97
N ILE A 9 -25.01 -8.67 -6.74
CA ILE A 9 -24.47 -7.85 -5.64
C ILE A 9 -24.82 -8.47 -4.28
N THR A 10 -26.00 -9.09 -4.16
CA THR A 10 -26.43 -9.74 -2.91
C THR A 10 -25.58 -10.98 -2.63
N GLU A 11 -25.29 -11.78 -3.66
CA GLU A 11 -24.37 -12.92 -3.57
C GLU A 11 -22.96 -12.47 -3.19
N ILE A 12 -22.42 -11.44 -3.87
CA ILE A 12 -21.10 -10.87 -3.55
C ILE A 12 -21.04 -10.42 -2.08
N LYS A 13 -22.06 -9.71 -1.60
CA LYS A 13 -22.11 -9.29 -0.19
C LYS A 13 -22.15 -10.48 0.76
N SER A 14 -22.85 -11.55 0.39
CA SER A 14 -22.93 -12.77 1.21
C SER A 14 -21.58 -13.50 1.29
N GLU A 15 -20.81 -13.52 0.20
CA GLU A 15 -19.46 -14.10 0.17
C GLU A 15 -18.44 -13.22 0.89
N LEU A 16 -18.49 -11.89 0.71
CA LEU A 16 -17.61 -10.95 1.41
C LEU A 16 -17.74 -11.04 2.94
N LYS A 17 -18.92 -11.43 3.44
CA LYS A 17 -19.16 -11.62 4.87
C LYS A 17 -18.48 -12.88 5.41
N LYS A 18 -18.14 -13.85 4.56
CA LYS A 18 -17.41 -15.07 4.94
C LYS A 18 -15.90 -14.85 5.00
N CYS A 19 -15.40 -13.79 4.36
CA CYS A 19 -13.98 -13.44 4.41
C CYS A 19 -13.56 -13.09 5.84
N SER A 20 -12.41 -13.60 6.27
CA SER A 20 -11.80 -13.23 7.55
C SER A 20 -11.06 -11.92 7.38
N TRP A 21 -11.72 -10.80 7.63
CA TRP A 21 -11.09 -9.50 7.49
C TRP A 21 -10.08 -9.25 8.61
N PRO A 22 -8.92 -8.64 8.32
CA PRO A 22 -7.85 -8.38 9.28
C PRO A 22 -8.19 -7.32 10.34
N TRP A 23 -9.38 -6.71 10.27
CA TRP A 23 -9.94 -5.94 11.37
C TRP A 23 -10.87 -6.80 12.23
N GLU A 24 -11.51 -7.85 11.71
CA GLU A 24 -12.46 -8.69 12.45
C GLU A 24 -11.84 -9.57 13.55
N SER A 25 -10.50 -9.57 13.68
CA SER A 25 -9.71 -10.53 14.45
C SER A 25 -10.03 -10.60 15.95
N ASP A 26 -10.59 -9.54 16.54
CA ASP A 26 -10.70 -9.44 18.00
C ASP A 26 -12.12 -9.03 18.49
N PRO A 27 -12.99 -10.00 18.87
CA PRO A 27 -14.37 -9.72 19.29
C PRO A 27 -14.48 -8.96 20.62
N LYS A 28 -13.38 -8.87 21.37
CA LYS A 28 -13.29 -8.11 22.63
C LYS A 28 -12.95 -6.64 22.42
N VAL A 29 -12.43 -6.27 21.23
CA VAL A 29 -11.87 -4.95 20.98
C VAL A 29 -12.84 -4.14 20.12
N ARG A 30 -13.52 -3.17 20.73
CA ARG A 30 -14.45 -2.26 20.05
C ARG A 30 -13.71 -0.97 19.62
N GLY A 31 -14.10 -0.42 18.48
CA GLY A 31 -13.62 0.89 17.98
C GLY A 31 -12.28 0.84 17.23
N PHE A 32 -11.56 1.97 17.21
CA PHE A 32 -10.35 2.18 16.38
C PHE A 32 -9.21 1.19 16.64
N ARG A 33 -9.14 0.57 17.82
CA ARG A 33 -8.13 -0.46 18.14
C ARG A 33 -8.29 -1.75 17.29
N LYS A 34 -9.45 -1.94 16.65
CA LYS A 34 -9.74 -3.02 15.71
C LYS A 34 -8.87 -2.96 14.44
N TYR A 35 -8.43 -1.77 14.04
CA TYR A 35 -7.60 -1.56 12.84
C TYR A 35 -6.09 -1.60 13.15
N ARG A 36 -5.67 -2.07 14.33
CA ARG A 36 -4.26 -2.03 14.75
C ARG A 36 -3.36 -2.89 13.85
N GLU A 37 -3.83 -4.06 13.43
CA GLU A 37 -3.08 -4.94 12.53
C GLU A 37 -2.99 -4.35 11.11
N LEU A 38 -4.10 -3.76 10.65
CA LEU A 38 -4.17 -3.09 9.35
C LEU A 38 -3.24 -1.86 9.30
N SER A 39 -3.32 -1.00 10.32
CA SER A 39 -2.46 0.17 10.44
C SER A 39 -0.99 -0.19 10.63
N GLY A 40 -0.69 -1.24 11.41
CA GLY A 40 0.67 -1.79 11.54
C GLY A 40 1.25 -2.19 10.19
N SER A 41 0.49 -2.95 9.38
CA SER A 41 0.91 -3.34 8.03
C SER A 41 1.11 -2.14 7.11
N THR A 42 0.18 -1.19 7.10
CA THR A 42 0.28 0.03 6.27
C THR A 42 1.48 0.90 6.65
N ILE A 43 1.75 1.08 7.94
CA ILE A 43 2.89 1.89 8.41
C ILE A 43 4.21 1.29 7.95
N VAL A 44 4.36 -0.03 8.05
CA VAL A 44 5.58 -0.72 7.57
C VAL A 44 5.78 -0.49 6.08
N VAL A 45 4.71 -0.63 5.28
CA VAL A 45 4.76 -0.39 3.83
C VAL A 45 5.13 1.07 3.52
N LEU A 46 4.57 2.04 4.26
CA LEU A 46 4.92 3.45 4.08
C LEU A 46 6.39 3.73 4.38
N ILE A 47 6.93 3.18 5.47
CA ILE A 47 8.35 3.32 5.81
C ILE A 47 9.22 2.71 4.71
N ALA A 48 8.86 1.52 4.21
CA ALA A 48 9.58 0.88 3.11
C ALA A 48 9.57 1.73 1.83
N MET A 49 8.43 2.32 1.47
CA MET A 49 8.31 3.21 0.31
C MET A 49 9.21 4.45 0.44
N VAL A 50 9.25 5.07 1.63
CA VAL A 50 10.09 6.24 1.90
C VAL A 50 11.58 5.88 1.84
N LEU A 51 11.99 4.78 2.48
CA LEU A 51 13.38 4.33 2.45
C LEU A 51 13.84 3.97 1.03
N LEU A 52 12.99 3.28 0.27
CA LEU A 52 13.28 2.95 -1.13
C LEU A 52 13.38 4.22 -1.98
N GLY A 53 12.46 5.17 -1.81
CA GLY A 53 12.51 6.45 -2.52
C GLY A 53 13.77 7.26 -2.21
N ALA A 54 14.18 7.30 -0.94
CA ALA A 54 15.42 7.95 -0.52
C ALA A 54 16.66 7.28 -1.13
N TYR A 55 16.70 5.93 -1.14
CA TYR A 55 17.77 5.17 -1.78
C TYR A 55 17.86 5.51 -3.27
N VAL A 56 16.76 5.37 -4.01
CA VAL A 56 16.72 5.65 -5.45
C VAL A 56 17.16 7.08 -5.74
N SER A 57 16.62 8.07 -5.01
CA SER A 57 16.99 9.48 -5.19
C SER A 57 18.48 9.75 -4.95
N LEU A 58 19.13 9.06 -4.00
CA LEU A 58 20.55 9.24 -3.73
C LEU A 58 21.41 8.74 -4.90
N PHE A 59 21.08 7.57 -5.44
CA PHE A 59 21.79 7.03 -6.60
C PHE A 59 21.55 7.85 -7.86
N ASP A 60 20.34 8.38 -8.06
CA ASP A 60 20.03 9.28 -9.17
C ASP A 60 20.89 10.55 -9.12
N LEU A 61 21.11 11.13 -7.93
CA LEU A 61 21.99 12.30 -7.76
C LEU A 61 23.46 11.98 -8.05
N ILE A 62 23.95 10.82 -7.60
CA ILE A 62 25.32 10.37 -7.88
C ILE A 62 25.50 10.17 -9.39
N LEU A 63 24.57 9.49 -10.03
CA LEU A 63 24.58 9.28 -11.48
C LEU A 63 24.51 10.60 -12.24
N ALA A 64 23.63 11.52 -11.84
CA ALA A 64 23.52 12.85 -12.44
C ALA A 64 24.83 13.64 -12.31
N ALA A 65 25.50 13.56 -11.15
CA ALA A 65 26.79 14.20 -10.93
C ALA A 65 27.89 13.60 -11.83
N ILE A 66 27.94 12.26 -11.94
CA ILE A 66 28.91 11.57 -12.80
C ILE A 66 28.67 11.92 -14.26
N VAL A 67 27.43 11.82 -14.73
CA VAL A 67 27.06 12.08 -16.13
C VAL A 67 27.30 13.54 -16.50
N ASN A 68 26.94 14.49 -15.64
CA ASN A 68 27.25 15.89 -15.88
C ASN A 68 28.76 16.15 -15.89
N GLY A 69 29.50 15.54 -14.97
CA GLY A 69 30.96 15.66 -14.92
C GLY A 69 31.66 15.07 -16.15
N THR A 70 31.19 13.94 -16.66
CA THR A 70 31.76 13.33 -17.88
C THR A 70 31.39 14.12 -19.13
N ILE A 71 30.14 14.57 -19.26
CA ILE A 71 29.70 15.36 -20.43
C ILE A 71 30.40 16.73 -20.48
N THR A 72 30.50 17.43 -19.34
CA THR A 72 31.17 18.75 -19.29
C THR A 72 32.69 18.66 -19.33
N GLY A 73 33.30 17.53 -18.94
CA GLY A 73 34.74 17.28 -19.07
C GLY A 73 35.20 16.81 -20.46
N LEU A 74 34.26 16.50 -21.36
CA LEU A 74 34.52 16.05 -22.75
C LEU A 74 34.30 17.16 -23.81
N SER A 75 33.90 18.37 -23.40
CA SER A 75 33.77 19.58 -24.23
C SER A 75 34.89 20.57 -23.93
#